data_AF-A0AAN4YZM4-F1
#
_entry.id   AF-A0AAN4YZM4-F1
#
_cell.length_a   1.000
_cell.length_b   1.000
_cell.length_c   1.000
_cell.angle_alpha   90.00
_cell.angle_beta   90.00
_cell.angle_gamma   90.00
#
_symmetry.space_group_name_H-M   'P 1'
#
loop_
_entity.id
_entity.type
_entity.pdbx_description
1 polymer ?
#
loop_
_entity_poly.entity_id
_entity_poly.type
_entity_poly.pdbx_seq_one_letter_code
_entity_poly.pdbx_strand_id
1 'polypeptide(L)'
;MITKQHEMDSVVSMVYTALEQEKHLKTTLFVLCGDHGMNEAGNHGGSSVGETSPALLFISPKFQRLETRNDSPTEEFSDLQYYHTVEQTDITPTLAGLLGLPIPLNSLGVFIPELLAMWDHGKGLLSF
;
A
#
# COMPACT_ATOMS: atom_id res chain seq x y z
N MET A 1 -19.87 19.14 -9.90
CA MET A 1 -18.53 19.11 -9.31
C MET A 1 -18.06 17.67 -9.35
N ILE A 2 -16.93 17.37 -9.98
CA ILE A 2 -16.31 16.05 -9.82
C ILE A 2 -15.86 15.97 -8.35
N THR A 3 -16.22 14.90 -7.65
CA THR A 3 -15.80 14.76 -6.25
C THR A 3 -14.29 14.64 -6.20
N LYS A 4 -13.64 15.14 -5.14
CA LYS A 4 -12.17 15.08 -5.03
C LYS A 4 -11.62 13.65 -5.12
N GLN A 5 -12.41 12.67 -4.70
CA GLN A 5 -12.08 11.26 -4.85
C GLN A 5 -11.97 10.83 -6.32
N HIS A 6 -12.86 11.28 -7.21
CA HIS A 6 -12.74 11.01 -8.65
C HIS A 6 -11.53 11.70 -9.30
N GLU A 7 -11.19 12.91 -8.84
CA GLU A 7 -9.95 13.57 -9.29
C GLU A 7 -8.71 12.76 -8.88
N MET A 8 -8.65 12.30 -7.63
CA MET A 8 -7.55 11.47 -7.13
C MET A 8 -7.48 10.10 -7.81
N ASP A 9 -8.61 9.46 -8.06
CA ASP A 9 -8.70 8.22 -8.83
C ASP A 9 -8.12 8.39 -10.24
N SER A 10 -8.39 9.54 -10.87
CA SER A 10 -7.82 9.86 -12.19
C SER A 10 -6.29 10.02 -12.14
N VAL A 11 -5.75 10.58 -11.05
CA VAL A 11 -4.29 10.69 -10.83
C VAL A 11 -3.68 9.30 -10.61
N VAL A 12 -4.30 8.45 -9.80
CA VAL A 12 -3.85 7.08 -9.56
C VAL A 12 -3.82 6.30 -10.88
N SER A 13 -4.88 6.40 -11.68
CA SER A 13 -4.96 5.79 -13.01
C SER A 13 -3.85 6.26 -13.95
N MET A 14 -3.54 7.56 -13.95
CA MET A 14 -2.44 8.13 -14.74
C MET A 14 -1.08 7.57 -14.32
N VAL A 15 -0.79 7.51 -13.02
CA VAL A 15 0.47 6.96 -12.49
C VAL A 15 0.57 5.47 -12.84
N TYR A 16 -0.47 4.69 -12.57
CA TYR A 16 -0.48 3.25 -12.88
C TYR A 16 -0.26 2.97 -14.37
N THR A 17 -0.93 3.74 -15.24
CA THR A 17 -0.76 3.63 -16.69
C THR A 17 0.70 3.88 -17.09
N ALA A 18 1.37 4.87 -16.50
CA ALA A 18 2.78 5.13 -16.77
C ALA A 18 3.68 3.95 -16.31
N LEU A 19 3.42 3.36 -15.13
CA LEU A 19 4.13 2.16 -14.67
C LEU A 19 4.00 0.98 -15.64
N GLU A 20 2.84 0.84 -16.27
CA GLU A 20 2.58 -0.24 -17.24
C GLU A 20 3.18 0.03 -18.63
N GLN A 21 3.25 1.28 -19.07
CA GLN A 21 3.69 1.60 -20.44
C GLN A 21 5.20 1.83 -20.53
N GLU A 22 5.81 2.39 -19.49
CA GLU A 22 7.21 2.79 -19.51
C GLU A 22 8.13 1.66 -19.04
N LYS A 23 9.02 1.19 -19.92
CA LYS A 23 9.92 0.05 -19.64
C LYS A 23 10.78 0.26 -18.40
N HIS A 24 11.23 1.48 -18.14
CA HIS A 24 12.10 1.80 -17.01
C HIS A 24 11.36 1.81 -15.66
N LEU A 25 10.02 1.81 -15.66
CA LEU A 25 9.20 1.81 -14.45
C LEU A 25 8.66 0.42 -14.07
N LYS A 26 9.00 -0.62 -14.84
CA LYS A 26 8.50 -2.00 -14.63
C LYS A 26 8.92 -2.62 -13.29
N THR A 27 9.93 -2.06 -12.62
CA THR A 27 10.37 -2.50 -11.29
C THR A 27 9.99 -1.54 -10.19
N THR A 28 9.17 -0.52 -10.45
CA THR A 28 8.76 0.46 -9.44
C THR A 28 7.68 -0.11 -8.51
N LEU A 29 7.77 0.25 -7.24
CA LEU A 29 6.70 0.12 -6.26
C LEU A 29 6.02 1.48 -6.06
N PHE A 30 4.72 1.56 -6.35
CA PHE A 30 3.91 2.72 -6.02
C PHE A 30 3.18 2.47 -4.71
N VAL A 31 3.47 3.30 -3.71
CA VAL A 31 2.84 3.27 -2.39
C VAL A 31 1.84 4.42 -2.33
N LEU A 32 0.56 4.10 -2.21
CA LEU A 32 -0.52 5.07 -2.06
C LEU A 32 -1.05 4.95 -0.64
N CYS A 33 -0.95 6.02 0.15
CA CYS A 33 -1.43 6.04 1.53
C CYS A 33 -2.09 7.39 1.87
N GLY A 34 -3.10 7.36 2.74
CA GLY A 34 -3.55 8.55 3.44
C GLY A 34 -2.74 8.78 4.71
N ASP A 35 -2.54 10.04 5.07
CA ASP A 35 -1.98 10.44 6.37
C ASP A 35 -2.99 10.26 7.50
N HIS A 36 -4.26 10.60 7.23
CA HIS A 36 -5.40 10.33 8.09
C HIS A 36 -6.68 10.14 7.26
N GLY A 37 -7.73 9.65 7.91
CA GLY A 37 -9.07 9.57 7.33
C GLY A 37 -9.91 10.80 7.69
N MET A 38 -11.24 10.69 7.53
CA MET A 38 -12.21 11.74 7.82
C MET A 38 -13.47 11.11 8.41
N ASN A 39 -14.19 11.86 9.24
CA ASN A 39 -15.54 11.46 9.66
C ASN A 39 -16.59 11.77 8.57
N GLU A 40 -17.83 11.35 8.80
CA GLU A 40 -18.97 11.54 7.87
C GLU A 40 -19.27 13.02 7.54
N ALA A 41 -18.87 13.95 8.42
CA ALA A 41 -19.03 15.40 8.19
C ALA A 41 -17.86 16.00 7.38
N GLY A 42 -16.86 15.19 7.04
CA GLY A 42 -15.66 15.60 6.34
C GLY A 42 -14.65 16.35 7.22
N ASN A 43 -14.68 16.15 8.53
CA ASN A 43 -13.69 16.68 9.46
C ASN A 43 -12.69 15.58 9.88
N HIS A 44 -11.58 15.96 10.49
CA HIS A 44 -10.56 15.04 11.00
C HIS A 44 -9.97 15.54 12.33
N GLY A 45 -9.05 14.77 12.93
CA GLY A 45 -8.37 15.10 14.18
C GLY A 45 -9.00 14.47 15.44
N GLY A 46 -10.09 13.73 15.27
CA GLY A 46 -10.65 12.83 16.28
C GLY A 46 -9.95 11.47 16.32
N SER A 47 -10.65 10.50 16.90
CA SER A 47 -10.21 9.10 17.07
C SER A 47 -11.24 8.10 16.56
N SER A 48 -12.18 8.56 15.72
CA SER A 48 -13.14 7.64 15.10
C SER A 48 -12.44 6.75 14.08
N VAL A 49 -13.00 5.56 13.83
CA VAL A 49 -12.44 4.59 12.86
C VAL A 49 -12.25 5.24 11.49
N GLY A 50 -13.23 6.00 11.00
CA GLY A 50 -13.12 6.71 9.72
C GLY A 50 -12.00 7.75 9.67
N GLU A 51 -11.58 8.31 10.82
CA GLU A 51 -10.49 9.27 10.92
C GLU A 51 -9.11 8.60 11.10
N THR A 52 -9.04 7.43 11.72
CA THR A 52 -7.78 6.74 12.04
C THR A 52 -7.41 5.63 11.06
N SER A 53 -8.33 5.23 10.17
CA SER A 53 -8.14 4.11 9.24
C SER A 53 -8.12 4.59 7.77
N PRO A 54 -7.12 5.39 7.35
CA PRO A 54 -6.98 5.74 5.93
C PRO A 54 -6.56 4.54 5.07
N ALA A 55 -6.78 4.66 3.76
CA ALA A 55 -6.34 3.65 2.80
C ALA A 55 -4.81 3.55 2.73
N LEU A 56 -4.31 2.33 2.53
CA LEU A 56 -2.94 2.00 2.17
C LEU A 56 -2.96 0.95 1.06
N LEU A 57 -2.30 1.22 -0.06
CA LEU A 57 -2.18 0.33 -1.20
C LEU A 57 -0.72 0.26 -1.66
N PHE A 58 -0.27 -0.95 -1.96
CA PHE A 58 0.98 -1.21 -2.65
C PHE A 58 0.65 -1.67 -4.08
N ILE A 59 1.23 -1.01 -5.07
CA ILE A 59 0.92 -1.25 -6.48
C ILE A 59 2.24 -1.42 -7.24
N SER A 60 2.35 -2.49 -8.02
CA SER A 60 3.51 -2.70 -8.89
C SER A 60 3.16 -3.64 -10.04
N PRO A 61 3.69 -3.41 -11.27
CA PRO A 61 3.64 -4.40 -12.34
C PRO A 61 4.23 -5.76 -11.92
N LYS A 62 5.14 -5.80 -10.93
CA LYS A 62 5.73 -7.05 -10.44
C LYS A 62 4.76 -7.92 -9.67
N PHE A 63 3.68 -7.37 -9.12
CA PHE A 63 2.68 -8.15 -8.37
C PHE A 63 1.83 -9.04 -9.28
N GLN A 64 1.72 -8.75 -10.58
CA GLN A 64 1.05 -9.63 -11.55
C GLN A 64 1.68 -11.03 -11.65
N ARG A 65 2.96 -11.17 -11.25
CA ARG A 65 3.66 -12.46 -11.23
C ARG A 65 3.45 -13.24 -9.93
N LEU A 66 2.94 -12.59 -8.90
CA LEU A 66 2.52 -13.29 -7.70
C LEU A 66 1.17 -13.91 -8.03
N GLU A 67 1.05 -15.24 -7.97
CA GLU A 67 -0.25 -15.93 -8.06
C GLU A 67 -1.05 -15.69 -6.76
N THR A 68 -1.18 -14.43 -6.34
CA THR A 68 -2.07 -14.05 -5.26
C THR A 68 -3.49 -14.14 -5.79
N ARG A 69 -4.37 -14.81 -5.04
CA ARG A 69 -5.78 -14.92 -5.40
C ARG A 69 -6.36 -13.52 -5.64
N ASN A 70 -7.11 -13.36 -6.73
CA ASN A 70 -7.86 -12.13 -7.05
C ASN A 70 -9.11 -11.95 -6.17
N ASP A 71 -9.33 -12.84 -5.19
CA ASP A 71 -10.37 -12.67 -4.20
C ASP A 71 -9.93 -11.61 -3.20
N SER A 72 -10.86 -10.79 -2.70
CA SER A 72 -10.60 -9.98 -1.51
C SER A 72 -9.98 -10.89 -0.44
N PRO A 73 -8.82 -10.54 0.17
CA PRO A 73 -8.16 -11.41 1.13
C PRO A 73 -9.01 -11.68 2.38
N THR A 74 -10.11 -10.93 2.55
CA THR A 74 -11.02 -11.00 3.68
C THR A 74 -12.48 -10.92 3.23
N GLU A 75 -13.34 -11.74 3.87
CA GLU A 75 -14.79 -11.61 3.78
C GLU A 75 -15.24 -10.23 4.32
N GLU A 76 -16.36 -9.69 3.83
CA GLU A 76 -16.91 -8.42 4.31
C GLU A 76 -17.17 -8.50 5.82
N PHE A 77 -16.32 -7.85 6.62
CA PHE A 77 -16.51 -7.70 8.05
C PHE A 77 -17.04 -6.28 8.33
N SER A 78 -17.96 -6.16 9.28
CA SER A 78 -18.61 -4.89 9.62
C SER A 78 -17.59 -3.78 9.93
N ASP A 79 -17.99 -2.52 9.68
CA ASP A 79 -17.26 -1.28 10.02
C ASP A 79 -15.97 -1.02 9.22
N LEU A 80 -16.09 -0.94 7.89
CA LEU A 80 -15.02 -0.54 6.96
C LEU A 80 -13.78 -1.47 6.94
N GLN A 81 -13.82 -2.61 7.64
CA GLN A 81 -12.76 -3.61 7.65
C GLN A 81 -12.88 -4.58 6.49
N TYR A 82 -12.52 -4.09 5.31
CA TYR A 82 -12.51 -4.88 4.07
C TYR A 82 -11.17 -5.58 3.81
N TYR A 83 -10.13 -5.29 4.60
CA TYR A 83 -8.75 -5.74 4.40
C TYR A 83 -8.02 -5.99 5.72
N HIS A 84 -6.90 -6.72 5.68
CA HIS A 84 -5.98 -6.83 6.81
C HIS A 84 -5.49 -5.43 7.22
N THR A 85 -5.53 -5.14 8.52
CA THR A 85 -5.06 -3.85 9.05
C THR A 85 -3.58 -3.91 9.39
N VAL A 86 -2.85 -2.85 9.07
CA VAL A 86 -1.44 -2.65 9.46
C VAL A 86 -1.29 -1.26 10.05
N GLU A 87 -0.22 -1.02 10.80
CA GLU A 87 0.07 0.29 11.37
C GLU A 87 0.85 1.14 10.35
N GLN A 88 0.64 2.46 10.31
CA GLN A 88 1.44 3.34 9.43
C GLN A 88 2.95 3.25 9.75
N THR A 89 3.30 2.92 11.00
CA THR A 89 4.69 2.67 11.42
C THR A 89 5.33 1.48 10.70
N ASP A 90 4.53 0.54 10.19
CA ASP A 90 4.99 -0.67 9.49
C ASP A 90 5.51 -0.36 8.08
N ILE A 91 5.15 0.80 7.51
CA ILE A 91 5.63 1.23 6.18
C ILE A 91 7.16 1.39 6.18
N THR A 92 7.73 1.98 7.23
CA THR A 92 9.18 2.24 7.31
C THR A 92 10.04 0.96 7.24
N PRO A 93 9.87 -0.03 8.13
CA PRO A 93 10.66 -1.27 8.08
C PRO A 93 10.33 -2.09 6.82
N THR A 94 9.11 -1.99 6.30
CA THR A 94 8.71 -2.65 5.04
C THR A 94 9.49 -2.11 3.85
N LEU A 95 9.55 -0.79 3.69
CA LEU A 95 10.31 -0.17 2.61
C LEU A 95 11.82 -0.39 2.76
N ALA A 96 12.35 -0.32 3.99
CA ALA A 96 13.76 -0.63 4.24
C ALA A 96 14.09 -2.07 3.80
N GLY A 97 13.25 -3.03 4.20
CA GLY A 97 13.37 -4.43 3.78
C GLY A 97 13.34 -4.58 2.26
N LEU A 98 12.33 -4.04 1.58
CA LEU A 98 12.15 -4.17 0.13
C LEU A 98 13.27 -3.49 -0.70
N LEU A 99 13.92 -2.46 -0.15
CA LEU A 99 15.05 -1.79 -0.78
C LEU A 99 16.41 -2.41 -0.40
N GLY A 100 16.43 -3.45 0.45
CA GLY A 100 17.66 -4.04 0.96
C GLY A 100 18.47 -3.10 1.86
N LEU A 101 17.81 -2.11 2.47
CA LEU A 101 18.41 -1.15 3.38
C LEU A 101 18.27 -1.62 4.84
N PRO A 102 19.18 -1.22 5.74
CA PRO A 102 19.01 -1.47 7.16
C PRO A 102 17.76 -0.77 7.69
N ILE A 103 16.99 -1.46 8.53
CA ILE A 103 15.84 -0.87 9.22
C ILE A 103 16.35 0.19 10.21
N PRO A 104 15.79 1.42 10.23
CA PRO A 104 16.18 2.44 11.19
C PRO A 104 16.05 1.96 12.64
N LEU A 105 17.05 2.25 13.48
CA LEU A 105 17.10 1.78 14.87
C LEU A 105 15.85 2.15 15.70
N ASN A 106 15.25 3.31 15.41
CA ASN A 106 14.08 3.83 16.12
C ASN A 106 12.75 3.45 15.44
N SER A 107 12.78 2.60 14.41
CA SER A 107 11.55 2.06 13.81
C SER A 107 10.85 1.16 14.82
N LEU A 108 9.59 1.47 15.13
CA LEU A 108 8.75 0.67 16.03
C LEU A 108 7.83 -0.30 15.29
N GLY A 109 7.64 -0.09 13.98
CA GLY A 109 6.79 -0.96 13.17
C GLY A 109 7.43 -2.31 12.88
N VAL A 110 6.62 -3.19 12.29
CA VAL A 110 7.02 -4.50 11.81
C VAL A 110 6.90 -4.58 10.29
N PHE A 111 7.61 -5.53 9.68
CA PHE A 111 7.51 -5.75 8.24
C PHE A 111 6.13 -6.31 7.88
N ILE A 112 5.47 -5.75 6.86
CA ILE A 112 4.15 -6.20 6.37
C ILE A 112 4.30 -7.59 5.71
N PRO A 113 3.79 -8.67 6.33
CA PRO A 113 4.13 -10.05 5.95
C PRO A 113 3.77 -10.42 4.50
N GLU A 114 2.71 -9.85 3.95
CA GLU A 114 2.24 -10.11 2.59
C GLU A 114 3.30 -9.75 1.54
N LEU A 115 4.15 -8.77 1.84
CA LEU A 115 5.22 -8.32 0.95
C LEU A 115 6.49 -9.20 1.04
N LEU A 116 6.54 -10.18 1.95
CA LEU A 116 7.62 -11.18 2.00
C LEU A 116 7.64 -12.05 0.74
N ALA A 117 6.50 -12.22 0.07
CA ALA A 117 6.40 -12.92 -1.21
C ALA A 117 7.27 -12.30 -2.32
N MET A 118 7.76 -11.07 -2.12
CA MET A 118 8.70 -10.42 -3.04
C MET A 118 10.13 -10.96 -2.97
N TRP A 119 10.49 -11.71 -1.91
CA TRP A 119 11.77 -12.39 -1.85
C TRP A 119 11.70 -13.74 -2.55
N ASP A 120 12.49 -13.90 -3.62
CA ASP A 120 12.67 -15.19 -4.27
C ASP A 120 13.63 -16.07 -3.43
N HIS A 121 13.19 -17.27 -3.03
CA HIS A 121 13.99 -18.19 -2.21
C HIS A 121 15.24 -18.74 -2.93
N GLY A 122 15.47 -18.40 -4.21
CA GLY A 122 16.57 -18.96 -5.02
C GLY A 122 17.49 -17.97 -5.75
N LYS A 123 17.19 -16.66 -5.79
CA LYS A 123 18.03 -15.66 -6.46
C LYS A 123 18.23 -14.45 -5.55
N GLY A 124 19.46 -14.30 -5.09
CA GLY A 124 19.85 -13.24 -4.17
C GLY A 124 19.39 -11.86 -4.63
N LEU A 125 18.83 -11.14 -3.65
CA LEU A 125 18.34 -9.78 -3.67
C LEU A 125 17.12 -9.47 -4.55
N LEU A 126 16.12 -8.96 -3.83
CA LEU A 126 15.09 -8.02 -4.27
C LEU A 126 15.54 -7.24 -5.50
N SER A 127 14.83 -7.41 -6.61
CA SER A 127 14.89 -6.39 -7.67
C SER A 127 13.69 -5.49 -7.46
N PHE A 128 13.84 -4.42 -6.69
CA PHE A 128 13.14 -3.18 -7.01
C PHE A 128 14.19 -2.25 -7.60
#